data_AF-A0A0C9LZ63-F1
#
_entry.id   AF-A0A0C9LZ63-F1
#
_cell.length_a   1.000
_cell.length_b   1.000
_cell.length_c   1.000
_cell.angle_alpha   90.00
_cell.angle_beta   90.00
_cell.angle_gamma   90.00
#
_symmetry.space_group_name_H-M   'P 1'
#
loop_
_entity.id
_entity.type
_entity.pdbx_description
1 polymer ?
#
loop_
_entity_poly.entity_id
_entity_poly.type
_entity_poly.pdbx_seq_one_letter_code
_entity_poly.pdbx_strand_id
1 'polypeptide(L)'
;MPADRRIRPQACAPAVDRVHTDVILSIKPRFVELIVSGEKNHEYRKYKLRDSVVRLWLYETAPSSRIRYVVKTTTPKTQGQVKDPSGIGNDDFDAGLKPAKYGYPVLDIYELPSALTAAILRRECDVSPPQRYCFVPESLFEAMAVTDLPSTSGSSKSTSDEMCTE
;
A
#
# COMPACT_ATOMS: atom_id res chain seq x y z
N MET A 1 21.39 22.10 -49.02
CA MET A 1 20.00 21.91 -48.56
C MET A 1 19.98 20.81 -47.50
N PRO A 2 19.95 21.10 -46.20
CA PRO A 2 19.74 20.05 -45.21
C PRO A 2 18.26 19.70 -45.12
N ALA A 3 17.96 18.39 -45.20
CA ALA A 3 16.61 17.86 -45.05
C ALA A 3 16.15 18.02 -43.60
N ASP A 4 15.03 18.71 -43.43
CA ASP A 4 14.29 18.92 -42.20
C ASP A 4 13.86 17.56 -41.61
N ARG A 5 14.61 17.11 -40.58
CA ARG A 5 14.21 15.96 -39.76
C ARG A 5 13.03 16.39 -38.90
N ARG A 6 11.83 16.25 -39.45
CA ARG A 6 10.58 16.31 -38.67
C ARG A 6 10.66 15.31 -37.53
N ILE A 7 10.86 15.81 -36.32
CA ILE A 7 10.67 15.07 -35.08
C ILE A 7 9.19 14.69 -35.06
N ARG A 8 8.88 13.41 -35.30
CA ARG A 8 7.53 12.90 -35.04
C ARG A 8 7.28 13.09 -33.54
N PRO A 9 6.19 13.74 -33.11
CA PRO A 9 5.82 13.69 -31.71
C PRO A 9 5.59 12.21 -31.38
N GLN A 10 6.41 11.68 -30.47
CA GLN A 10 6.17 10.39 -29.86
C GLN A 10 4.77 10.48 -29.25
N ALA A 11 3.82 9.69 -29.77
CA ALA A 11 2.51 9.58 -29.18
C ALA A 11 2.71 9.22 -27.71
N CYS A 12 2.37 10.14 -26.81
CA CYS A 12 2.31 9.87 -25.38
C CYS A 12 1.40 8.65 -25.22
N ALA A 13 1.87 7.60 -24.55
CA ALA A 13 1.01 6.48 -24.20
C ALA A 13 -0.27 7.04 -23.55
N PRO A 14 -1.46 6.47 -23.83
CA PRO A 14 -2.69 6.93 -23.20
C PRO A 14 -2.48 6.95 -21.69
N ALA A 15 -2.96 8.01 -21.03
CA ALA A 15 -2.90 8.11 -19.58
C ALA A 15 -3.65 6.90 -19.01
N VAL A 16 -2.92 6.01 -18.34
CA VAL A 16 -3.51 4.85 -17.67
C VAL A 16 -4.33 5.37 -16.49
N ASP A 17 -5.64 5.12 -16.50
CA ASP A 17 -6.52 5.47 -15.38
C ASP A 17 -6.09 4.73 -14.10
N ARG A 18 -6.18 5.41 -12.96
CA ARG A 18 -5.61 4.92 -11.70
C ARG A 18 -6.57 5.04 -10.54
N VAL A 19 -6.59 4.00 -9.73
CA VAL A 19 -7.33 3.95 -8.48
C VAL A 19 -6.60 4.75 -7.41
N HIS A 20 -7.23 5.82 -6.93
CA HIS A 20 -6.64 6.74 -5.93
C HIS A 20 -6.74 6.26 -4.48
N THR A 21 -7.36 5.11 -4.26
CA THR A 21 -7.44 4.45 -2.95
C THR A 21 -6.29 3.46 -2.71
N ASP A 22 -5.55 3.12 -3.77
CA ASP A 22 -4.59 2.02 -3.78
C ASP A 22 -3.24 2.49 -4.32
N VAL A 23 -2.17 2.22 -3.56
CA VAL A 23 -0.81 2.59 -3.96
C VAL A 23 0.11 1.39 -3.96
N ILE A 24 0.99 1.33 -4.95
CA ILE A 24 2.14 0.41 -4.99
C ILE A 24 3.32 1.12 -4.36
N LEU A 25 3.94 0.47 -3.37
CA LEU A 25 5.13 0.98 -2.69
C LEU A 25 6.24 -0.06 -2.68
N SER A 26 7.47 0.41 -2.92
CA SER A 26 8.66 -0.43 -2.85
C SER A 26 9.08 -0.64 -1.41
N ILE A 27 9.30 -1.89 -1.00
CA ILE A 27 9.70 -2.30 0.34
C ILE A 27 10.73 -3.44 0.27
N LYS A 28 11.66 -3.49 1.23
CA LYS A 28 12.66 -4.57 1.28
C LYS A 28 12.00 -5.87 1.73
N PRO A 29 12.38 -7.04 1.17
CA PRO A 29 11.79 -8.35 1.52
C PRO A 29 11.74 -8.61 3.04
N ARG A 30 12.83 -8.34 3.76
CA ARG A 30 12.86 -8.48 5.23
C ARG A 30 11.77 -7.72 5.99
N PHE A 31 11.30 -6.59 5.48
CA PHE A 31 10.23 -5.82 6.13
C PHE A 31 8.85 -6.35 5.75
N VAL A 32 8.72 -6.98 4.59
CA VAL A 32 7.50 -7.71 4.22
C VAL A 32 7.33 -8.92 5.13
N GLU A 33 8.39 -9.67 5.40
CA GLU A 33 8.38 -10.79 6.35
C GLU A 33 7.91 -10.35 7.74
N LEU A 34 8.46 -9.24 8.28
CA LEU A 34 8.03 -8.70 9.56
C LEU A 34 6.58 -8.19 9.58
N ILE A 35 6.09 -7.67 8.44
CA ILE A 35 4.68 -7.26 8.33
C ILE A 35 3.78 -8.49 8.36
N VAL A 36 4.12 -9.51 7.57
CA VAL A 36 3.35 -10.76 7.47
C VAL A 36 3.38 -11.55 8.78
N SER A 37 4.48 -11.54 9.54
CA SER A 37 4.56 -12.16 10.86
C SER A 37 3.80 -11.38 11.95
N GLY A 38 3.37 -10.15 11.66
CA GLY A 38 2.71 -9.25 12.61
C GLY A 38 3.67 -8.52 13.55
N GLU A 39 4.97 -8.81 13.50
CA GLU A 39 5.99 -8.13 14.32
C GLU A 39 6.13 -6.64 13.94
N LYS A 40 5.89 -6.30 12.67
CA LYS A 40 5.88 -4.92 12.18
C LYS A 40 4.44 -4.52 11.83
N ASN A 41 3.81 -3.81 12.75
CA ASN A 41 2.41 -3.38 12.61
C ASN A 41 2.23 -1.96 12.02
N HIS A 42 3.31 -1.26 11.66
CA HIS A 42 3.25 0.03 10.96
C HIS A 42 4.30 0.10 9.83
N GLU A 43 3.91 0.62 8.66
CA GLU A 43 4.82 0.98 7.57
C GLU A 43 5.20 2.46 7.65
N TYR A 44 6.50 2.77 7.60
CA TYR A 44 7.02 4.12 7.90
C TYR A 44 7.52 4.84 6.65
N ARG A 45 7.05 6.08 6.41
CA ARG A 45 7.46 6.91 5.26
C ARG A 45 7.81 8.34 5.66
N LYS A 46 8.72 8.95 4.90
CA LYS A 46 9.09 10.37 5.04
C LYS A 46 8.02 11.32 4.50
N TYR A 47 7.14 10.82 3.62
CA TYR A 47 6.11 11.59 2.94
C TYR A 47 4.72 11.05 3.26
N LYS A 48 3.72 11.93 3.19
CA LYS A 48 2.31 11.59 3.33
C LYS A 48 1.78 11.03 2.01
N LEU A 49 0.97 9.99 2.07
CA LEU A 49 0.12 9.50 1.00
C LEU A 49 -1.15 10.38 0.94
N ARG A 50 -1.94 10.25 -0.13
CA ARG A 50 -3.25 10.92 -0.18
C ARG A 50 -4.15 10.35 0.91
N ASP A 51 -5.02 11.19 1.46
CA ASP A 51 -5.97 10.79 2.51
C ASP A 51 -6.99 9.75 2.01
N SER A 52 -7.17 9.63 0.69
CA SER A 52 -8.00 8.60 0.06
C SER A 52 -7.39 7.20 0.10
N VAL A 53 -6.10 7.05 0.43
CA VAL A 53 -5.41 5.75 0.36
C VAL A 53 -5.82 4.85 1.52
N VAL A 54 -6.32 3.67 1.17
CA VAL A 54 -6.76 2.63 2.11
C VAL A 54 -6.02 1.30 1.93
N ARG A 55 -5.27 1.13 0.82
CA ARG A 55 -4.54 -0.10 0.51
C ARG A 55 -3.14 0.17 -0.02
N LEU A 56 -2.20 -0.63 0.45
CA LEU A 56 -0.79 -0.58 0.14
C LEU A 56 -0.34 -1.90 -0.52
N TRP A 57 -0.05 -1.87 -1.81
CA TRP A 57 0.46 -3.00 -2.57
C TRP A 57 1.98 -3.04 -2.40
N LEU A 58 2.46 -4.07 -1.71
CA LEU A 58 3.86 -4.18 -1.31
C LEU A 58 4.69 -4.76 -2.46
N TYR A 59 5.38 -3.90 -3.20
CA TYR A 59 6.39 -4.32 -4.15
C TYR A 59 7.68 -4.68 -3.40
N GLU A 60 7.94 -5.98 -3.26
CA GLU A 60 9.20 -6.49 -2.75
C GLU A 60 10.33 -6.14 -3.73
N THR A 61 11.34 -5.41 -3.25
CA THR A 61 12.56 -5.15 -4.04
C THR A 61 13.35 -6.45 -4.26
N ALA A 62 14.46 -6.37 -5.01
CA ALA A 62 15.36 -7.50 -5.20
C ALA A 62 15.73 -8.19 -3.87
N PRO A 63 15.84 -9.53 -3.83
CA PRO A 63 15.79 -10.44 -4.98
C PRO A 63 14.39 -10.81 -5.50
N SER A 64 13.31 -10.62 -4.71
CA SER A 64 11.97 -11.10 -5.07
C SER A 64 11.35 -10.41 -6.28
N SER A 65 11.48 -9.08 -6.39
CA SER A 65 11.00 -8.25 -7.51
C SER A 65 9.54 -8.54 -7.92
N ARG A 66 8.62 -8.52 -6.95
CA ARG A 66 7.22 -8.89 -7.13
C ARG A 66 6.29 -8.21 -6.13
N ILE A 67 5.00 -8.20 -6.40
CA ILE A 67 3.96 -7.92 -5.42
C ILE A 67 3.27 -9.23 -5.05
N ARG A 68 3.21 -9.54 -3.75
CA ARG A 68 2.49 -10.69 -3.22
C ARG A 68 1.46 -10.29 -2.18
N TYR A 69 1.73 -9.25 -1.41
CA TYR A 69 0.89 -8.83 -0.29
C TYR A 69 0.33 -7.43 -0.50
N VAL A 70 -0.94 -7.27 -0.14
CA VAL A 70 -1.65 -6.00 -0.07
C VAL A 70 -2.04 -5.75 1.37
N VAL A 71 -1.62 -4.61 1.91
CA VAL A 71 -1.92 -4.21 3.29
C VAL A 71 -3.09 -3.24 3.29
N LYS A 72 -4.11 -3.52 4.09
CA LYS A 72 -5.15 -2.55 4.43
C LYS A 72 -4.59 -1.56 5.45
N THR A 73 -4.82 -0.27 5.21
CA THR A 73 -4.36 0.80 6.08
C THR A 73 -5.41 1.89 6.23
N THR A 74 -5.10 2.90 7.03
CA THR A 74 -5.93 4.10 7.24
C THR A 74 -5.03 5.33 7.40
N THR A 75 -5.61 6.42 7.89
CA THR A 75 -4.93 7.66 8.24
C THR A 75 -3.62 7.37 8.97
N PRO A 76 -2.49 7.92 8.49
CA PRO A 76 -1.20 7.68 9.12
C PRO A 76 -1.12 8.33 10.49
N LYS A 77 -0.42 7.67 11.40
CA LYS A 77 0.01 8.23 12.67
C LYS A 77 1.30 9.04 12.49
N THR A 78 1.45 10.12 13.23
CA THR A 78 2.71 10.87 13.34
C THR A 78 3.51 10.43 14.56
N GLN A 79 4.75 10.87 14.66
CA GLN A 79 5.62 10.59 15.80
C GLN A 79 4.92 11.00 17.11
N GLY A 80 4.89 10.10 18.08
CA GLY A 80 4.24 10.26 19.38
C GLY A 80 2.78 9.80 19.41
N GLN A 81 2.22 9.37 18.26
CA GLN A 81 0.83 8.89 18.17
C GLN A 81 0.72 7.37 18.08
N VAL A 82 1.80 6.62 17.78
CA VAL A 82 1.72 5.17 17.65
C VAL A 82 1.34 4.54 18.99
N LYS A 83 2.08 4.91 20.05
CA LYS A 83 1.88 4.55 21.46
C LYS A 83 1.59 3.07 21.67
N ASP A 84 2.32 2.25 20.93
CA ASP A 84 2.18 0.80 20.93
C ASP A 84 3.58 0.17 20.82
N PRO A 85 4.14 -0.34 21.93
CA PRO A 85 5.50 -0.87 21.94
C PRO A 85 5.60 -2.28 21.33
N SER A 86 4.48 -2.94 20.98
CA SER A 86 4.54 -4.32 20.47
C SER A 86 5.09 -4.41 19.05
N GLY A 87 5.07 -3.31 18.29
CA GLY A 87 5.51 -3.28 16.91
C GLY A 87 6.97 -2.84 16.74
N ILE A 88 7.70 -3.57 15.90
CA ILE A 88 9.11 -3.27 15.61
C ILE A 88 9.28 -1.84 15.07
N GLY A 89 10.04 -1.06 15.84
CA GLY A 89 10.42 0.30 15.51
C GLY A 89 9.36 1.36 15.83
N ASN A 90 8.30 1.01 16.57
CA ASN A 90 7.29 1.95 17.05
C ASN A 90 7.88 2.94 18.06
N ASP A 91 8.59 2.46 19.07
CA ASP A 91 9.22 3.31 20.09
C ASP A 91 10.23 4.29 19.45
N ASP A 92 11.10 3.79 18.55
CA ASP A 92 12.01 4.65 17.79
C ASP A 92 11.29 5.72 16.97
N PHE A 93 10.14 5.36 16.38
CA PHE A 93 9.36 6.29 15.58
C PHE A 93 8.74 7.37 16.46
N ASP A 94 8.13 6.97 17.57
CA ASP A 94 7.49 7.88 18.51
C ASP A 94 8.48 8.81 19.21
N ALA A 95 9.67 8.31 19.52
CA ALA A 95 10.78 9.10 20.06
C ALA A 95 11.45 10.03 19.04
N GLY A 96 11.02 10.02 17.78
CA GLY A 96 11.60 10.87 16.73
C GLY A 96 12.96 10.39 16.21
N LEU A 97 13.40 9.19 16.58
CA LEU A 97 14.69 8.61 16.19
C LEU A 97 14.71 8.09 14.74
N LYS A 98 13.54 8.00 14.11
CA LYS A 98 13.41 7.64 12.69
C LYS A 98 13.25 8.90 11.82
N PRO A 99 13.87 8.93 10.62
CA PRO A 99 13.64 10.03 9.67
C PRO A 99 12.25 9.99 9.01
N ALA A 100 11.46 8.94 9.27
CA ALA A 100 10.09 8.84 8.80
C ALA A 100 9.17 9.76 9.61
N LYS A 101 8.15 10.32 8.96
CA LYS A 101 7.20 11.27 9.57
C LYS A 101 5.79 10.69 9.71
N TYR A 102 5.49 9.64 8.95
CA TYR A 102 4.17 9.04 8.84
C TYR A 102 4.29 7.53 9.01
N GLY A 103 3.52 6.96 9.94
CA GLY A 103 3.37 5.53 10.19
C GLY A 103 1.98 5.06 9.77
N TYR A 104 1.90 4.24 8.74
CA TYR A 104 0.67 3.65 8.23
C TYR A 104 0.39 2.36 8.99
N PRO A 105 -0.69 2.26 9.77
CA PRO A 105 -1.01 1.05 10.50
C PRO A 105 -1.34 -0.09 9.54
N VAL A 106 -0.86 -1.28 9.85
CA VAL A 106 -1.20 -2.53 9.17
C VAL A 106 -2.48 -3.05 9.83
N LEU A 107 -3.64 -2.85 9.18
CA LEU A 107 -4.93 -3.26 9.72
C LEU A 107 -5.29 -4.70 9.32
N ASP A 108 -4.93 -5.08 8.11
CA ASP A 108 -5.17 -6.41 7.54
C ASP A 108 -4.16 -6.67 6.42
N ILE A 109 -3.91 -7.94 6.11
CA ILE A 109 -2.94 -8.37 5.11
C ILE A 109 -3.60 -9.39 4.19
N TYR A 110 -3.60 -9.08 2.91
CA TYR A 110 -4.12 -9.95 1.87
C TYR A 110 -2.99 -10.49 1.02
N GLU A 111 -2.89 -11.82 0.93
CA GLU A 111 -1.99 -12.49 0.00
C GLU A 111 -2.70 -12.69 -1.34
N LEU A 112 -2.05 -12.24 -2.41
CA LEU A 112 -2.55 -12.43 -3.77
C LEU A 112 -2.45 -13.91 -4.17
N PRO A 113 -3.46 -14.48 -4.86
CA PRO A 113 -3.43 -15.87 -5.31
C PRO A 113 -2.22 -16.20 -6.19
N SER A 114 -1.70 -15.20 -6.89
CA SER A 114 -0.49 -15.29 -7.69
C SER A 114 0.32 -14.01 -7.56
N ALA A 115 1.63 -14.17 -7.35
CA ALA A 115 2.51 -13.01 -7.21
C ALA A 115 2.71 -12.31 -8.56
N LEU A 116 2.57 -10.98 -8.55
CA LEU A 116 2.76 -10.13 -9.71
C LEU A 116 4.26 -9.82 -9.85
N THR A 117 4.93 -10.53 -10.75
CA THR A 117 6.35 -10.30 -11.03
C THR A 117 6.58 -8.95 -11.70
N ALA A 118 7.79 -8.42 -11.61
CA ALA A 118 8.18 -7.21 -12.34
C ALA A 118 7.93 -7.31 -13.86
N ALA A 119 8.03 -8.52 -14.44
CA ALA A 119 7.74 -8.76 -15.85
C ALA A 119 6.26 -8.60 -16.17
N ILE A 120 5.37 -9.17 -15.33
CA ILE A 120 3.91 -9.02 -15.45
C ILE A 120 3.52 -7.55 -15.29
N LEU A 121 4.00 -6.90 -14.22
CA LEU A 121 3.69 -5.49 -13.94
C LEU A 121 4.11 -4.56 -15.09
N ARG A 122 5.27 -4.80 -15.70
CA ARG A 122 5.74 -4.02 -16.84
C ARG A 122 4.92 -4.30 -18.10
N ARG A 123 4.64 -5.58 -18.40
CA ARG A 123 4.02 -5.99 -19.66
C ARG A 123 2.51 -5.71 -19.69
N GLU A 124 1.84 -5.96 -18.58
CA GLU A 124 0.37 -6.00 -18.51
C GLU A 124 -0.21 -4.77 -17.82
N CYS A 125 0.56 -4.09 -16.97
CA CYS A 125 0.07 -2.97 -16.16
C CYS A 125 0.82 -1.65 -16.42
N ASP A 126 1.86 -1.66 -17.27
CA ASP A 126 2.79 -0.52 -17.46
C ASP A 126 3.31 0.07 -16.14
N VAL A 127 3.56 -0.79 -15.15
CA VAL A 127 4.10 -0.42 -13.84
C VAL A 127 5.57 -0.80 -13.76
N SER A 128 6.43 0.21 -13.64
CA SER A 128 7.81 0.04 -13.20
C SER A 128 7.92 0.16 -11.66
N PRO A 129 8.96 -0.43 -11.03
CA PRO A 129 9.18 -0.30 -9.59
C PRO A 129 9.18 1.17 -9.15
N PRO A 130 8.32 1.58 -8.20
CA PRO A 130 8.19 2.98 -7.83
C PRO A 130 9.39 3.45 -7.01
N GLN A 131 9.93 4.64 -7.32
CA GLN A 131 10.95 5.30 -6.49
C GLN A 131 10.36 5.79 -5.15
N ARG A 132 9.10 6.22 -5.15
CA ARG A 132 8.34 6.59 -3.95
C ARG A 132 7.14 5.66 -3.80
N TYR A 133 6.09 5.95 -4.55
CA TYR A 133 4.89 5.15 -4.72
C TYR A 133 4.26 5.51 -6.08
N CYS A 134 3.36 4.67 -6.59
CA CYS A 134 2.46 5.03 -7.68
C CYS A 134 1.06 4.52 -7.37
N PHE A 135 0.02 5.15 -7.93
CA PHE A 135 -1.34 4.62 -7.82
C PHE A 135 -1.49 3.37 -8.69
N VAL A 136 -2.25 2.40 -8.20
CA VAL A 136 -2.54 1.17 -8.92
C VAL A 136 -3.36 1.50 -10.19
N PRO A 137 -2.95 1.00 -11.38
CA PRO A 137 -3.77 1.08 -12.59
C PRO A 137 -5.15 0.43 -12.39
N GLU A 138 -6.21 1.01 -12.96
CA GLU A 138 -7.56 0.42 -12.89
C GLU A 138 -7.60 -1.00 -13.45
N SER A 139 -6.91 -1.25 -14.56
CA SER A 139 -6.81 -2.59 -15.17
C SER A 139 -6.23 -3.64 -14.21
N LEU A 140 -5.22 -3.27 -13.42
CA LEU A 140 -4.63 -4.16 -12.42
C LEU A 140 -5.56 -4.36 -11.22
N PHE A 141 -6.25 -3.30 -10.82
CA PHE A 141 -7.20 -3.34 -9.71
C PHE A 141 -8.36 -4.30 -10.00
N GLU A 142 -8.92 -4.21 -11.21
CA GLU A 142 -10.00 -5.07 -11.70
C GLU A 142 -9.55 -6.52 -11.90
N ALA A 143 -8.39 -6.72 -12.53
CA ALA A 143 -7.86 -8.05 -12.82
C ALA A 143 -7.63 -8.91 -11.56
N MET A 144 -7.33 -8.27 -10.44
CA MET A 144 -7.07 -8.96 -9.16
C MET A 144 -8.32 -9.06 -8.28
N ALA A 145 -9.50 -8.63 -8.77
CA ALA A 145 -10.79 -8.70 -8.07
C ALA A 145 -10.73 -8.22 -6.61
N VAL A 146 -9.92 -7.19 -6.33
CA VAL A 146 -9.65 -6.67 -4.98
C VAL A 146 -10.88 -5.98 -4.37
N THR A 147 -11.99 -5.96 -5.11
CA THR A 147 -13.34 -5.56 -4.71
C THR A 147 -13.95 -6.43 -3.60
N ASP A 148 -13.56 -7.70 -3.46
CA ASP A 148 -14.11 -8.62 -2.44
C ASP A 148 -13.40 -8.55 -1.07
N LEU A 149 -12.46 -7.62 -0.90
CA LEU A 149 -11.92 -7.35 0.43
C LEU A 149 -12.99 -6.65 1.26
N PRO A 150 -13.38 -7.17 2.43
CA PRO A 150 -14.46 -6.60 3.20
C PRO A 150 -14.16 -5.13 3.53
N SER A 151 -14.83 -4.24 2.81
CA SER A 151 -15.19 -2.93 3.29
C SER A 151 -16.14 -3.18 4.44
N THR A 152 -15.60 -3.30 5.65
CA THR A 152 -16.39 -3.33 6.87
C THR A 152 -17.10 -1.98 6.98
N SER A 153 -18.27 -1.87 6.36
CA SER A 153 -19.32 -0.99 6.83
C SER A 153 -19.64 -1.41 8.26
N GLY A 154 -19.51 -0.48 9.20
CA GLY A 154 -19.91 -0.70 10.58
C GLY A 154 -21.34 -1.24 10.66
N SER A 155 -21.51 -2.30 11.44
CA SER A 155 -22.79 -2.59 12.08
C SER A 155 -22.51 -2.75 13.55
N SER A 156 -22.78 -1.66 14.26
CA SER A 156 -23.23 -1.66 15.64
C SER A 156 -24.15 -2.86 15.90
N LYS A 157 -23.72 -3.76 16.77
CA LYS A 157 -24.65 -4.55 17.57
C LYS A 157 -24.64 -3.98 18.98
N SER A 158 -25.67 -3.18 19.19
CA SER A 158 -26.42 -2.98 20.42
C SER A 158 -26.10 -4.02 21.50
N THR A 159 -25.52 -3.54 22.59
CA THR A 159 -25.64 -4.13 23.92
C THR A 159 -27.12 -4.34 24.22
N SER A 160 -27.52 -5.59 24.42
CA SER A 160 -28.79 -5.89 25.09
C SER A 160 -28.46 -5.94 26.57
N ASP A 161 -28.88 -4.90 27.28
CA ASP A 161 -29.01 -4.92 28.73
C ASP A 161 -30.04 -5.99 29.12
N GLU A 162 -29.62 -6.96 29.91
CA GLU A 162 -30.50 -7.90 30.59
C GLU A 162 -31.12 -7.15 31.78
N MET A 163 -32.45 -7.05 31.79
CA MET A 163 -33.26 -6.23 32.70
C MET A 163 -34.05 -7.10 33.68
N CYS A 164 -34.11 -6.63 34.94
CA CYS A 164 -35.06 -6.91 36.04
C CYS A 164 -35.23 -8.37 36.51
N THR A 165 -34.90 -8.69 37.77
CA THR A 165 -35.73 -8.49 38.98
C THR A 165 -37.06 -9.27 38.94
N GLU A 166 -37.10 -10.36 39.72
CA GLU A 166 -38.06 -10.61 40.81
C GLU A 166 -37.42 -11.58 41.82
#